data_AF-A0A4R8PZM9-F1
#
_entry.id   AF-A0A4R8PZM9-F1
#
_cell.length_a   1.000
_cell.length_b   1.000
_cell.length_c   1.000
_cell.angle_alpha   90.00
_cell.angle_beta   90.00
_cell.angle_gamma   90.00
#
_symmetry.space_group_name_H-M   'P 1'
#
loop_
_entity.id
_entity.type
_entity.pdbx_description
1 polymer ?
#
loop_
_entity_poly.entity_id
_entity_poly.type
_entity_poly.pdbx_seq_one_letter_code
_entity_poly.pdbx_strand_id
1 'polypeptide(L)'
;MDFSGINRTIGFGFRDSSRLSFNWGTYKSGEDAHKDKNIDKYYYLKDNAKCGSGIGIKTFQNYHRDFQNDHVFEVQTVSQFFAWLGDGTSDIKVGKTRKPDPEWVSDVLLREESPHVYKLVRPGRLAADRQAGKVLLATPPLGETIDNIIAYGNARSDRLPADHRLTLDKTARNFAMVQDSVNLRKGVFFGRSKPGATSSKGQATANVDREWIRSHAAVFEYLGYKPSPGETGEAIWNKWMRVSNWIDLVLHEFDNEYPWGHGNLAKLEPARDDKAKPSLRSFYAYWIDEYLSSIEKTAEKWAEDAKAGFDKKHGRPTTKDEQLWWKKAFDKGGFATKEKLRFPRVSGAGSPFGAYGNKTMTFDAAGELVDIGYPSSL
;
A
#
# COMPACT_ATOMS: atom_id res chain seq x y z
N MET A 1 6.30 8.81 -14.90
CA MET A 1 5.51 9.76 -14.09
C MET A 1 6.43 10.10 -12.94
N ASP A 2 6.85 11.35 -12.85
CA ASP A 2 7.58 11.81 -11.68
C ASP A 2 6.56 11.90 -10.54
N PHE A 3 6.79 11.19 -9.44
CA PHE A 3 5.93 11.19 -8.26
C PHE A 3 6.33 12.31 -7.27
N SER A 4 7.16 13.28 -7.70
CA SER A 4 7.71 14.38 -6.87
C SER A 4 6.70 15.39 -6.29
N GLY A 5 5.41 15.05 -6.25
CA GLY A 5 4.35 15.83 -5.61
C GLY A 5 3.02 15.08 -5.64
N ILE A 6 2.83 14.11 -4.73
CA ILE A 6 1.54 13.40 -4.61
C ILE A 6 0.66 14.15 -3.59
N ASN A 7 0.07 15.27 -3.99
CA ASN A 7 -1.16 15.74 -3.34
C ASN A 7 -2.32 15.02 -4.02
N ARG A 8 -2.82 13.93 -3.41
CA ARG A 8 -4.03 13.26 -3.90
C ARG A 8 -5.25 13.91 -3.29
N THR A 9 -6.10 14.42 -4.18
CA THR A 9 -7.41 14.95 -3.84
C THR A 9 -8.44 13.84 -3.88
N ILE A 10 -9.15 13.63 -2.78
CA ILE A 10 -10.34 12.79 -2.70
C ILE A 10 -11.56 13.70 -2.72
N GLY A 11 -12.39 13.52 -3.73
CA GLY A 11 -13.72 14.12 -3.77
C GLY A 11 -14.66 13.24 -2.98
N PHE A 12 -15.17 13.75 -1.87
CA PHE A 12 -16.35 13.18 -1.22
C PHE A 12 -17.57 13.86 -1.84
N GLY A 13 -18.66 13.11 -2.06
CA GLY A 13 -19.91 13.60 -2.64
C GLY A 13 -20.70 14.50 -1.68
N PHE A 14 -20.08 15.53 -1.13
CA PHE A 14 -20.73 16.50 -0.24
C PHE A 14 -21.57 17.50 -1.03
N ARG A 15 -22.58 18.07 -0.35
CA ARG A 15 -23.40 19.18 -0.85
C ARG A 15 -22.59 20.48 -1.06
N ASP A 16 -21.41 20.58 -0.45
CA ASP A 16 -20.40 21.60 -0.71
C ASP A 16 -19.16 20.94 -1.30
N SER A 17 -18.70 21.45 -2.44
CA SER A 17 -17.64 20.89 -3.28
C SER A 17 -16.21 20.94 -2.70
N SER A 18 -16.04 20.82 -1.38
CA SER A 18 -14.71 20.80 -0.75
C SER A 18 -14.01 19.47 -1.04
N ARG A 19 -13.04 19.56 -1.93
CA ARG A 19 -12.07 18.52 -2.27
C ARG A 19 -11.10 18.34 -1.09
N LEU A 20 -11.12 17.17 -0.43
CA LEU A 20 -10.17 16.87 0.64
C LEU A 20 -8.83 16.45 0.03
N SER A 21 -7.74 17.11 0.41
CA SER A 21 -6.39 16.80 -0.06
C SER A 21 -5.57 16.22 1.08
N PHE A 22 -4.95 15.07 0.82
CA PHE A 22 -3.99 14.50 1.76
C PHE A 22 -2.60 15.08 1.49
N ASN A 23 -1.92 15.54 2.54
CA ASN A 23 -0.53 15.95 2.48
C ASN A 23 0.37 14.73 2.73
N TRP A 24 0.86 14.11 1.68
CA TRP A 24 1.73 12.93 1.77
C TRP A 24 3.22 13.28 1.95
N GLY A 25 3.53 14.55 2.18
CA GLY A 25 4.89 15.07 2.17
C GLY A 25 5.47 15.15 0.75
N THR A 26 6.76 15.52 0.67
CA THR A 26 7.53 15.46 -0.58
C THR A 26 8.39 14.19 -0.54
N TYR A 27 8.65 13.59 -1.69
CA TYR A 27 9.50 12.41 -1.79
C TYR A 27 10.82 12.76 -2.47
N LYS A 28 11.89 12.08 -2.07
CA LYS A 28 13.17 12.15 -2.78
C LYS A 28 12.93 11.93 -4.26
N SER A 29 13.49 12.83 -5.05
CA SER A 29 13.66 12.61 -6.49
C SER A 29 14.37 11.28 -6.72
N GLY A 30 14.21 10.68 -7.91
CA GLY A 30 14.99 9.48 -8.27
C GLY A 30 16.50 9.69 -8.13
N GLU A 31 16.97 10.92 -8.34
CA GLU A 31 18.37 11.32 -8.18
C GLU A 31 18.82 11.33 -6.71
N ASP A 32 17.99 11.83 -5.79
CA ASP A 32 18.32 11.88 -4.37
C ASP A 32 18.15 10.52 -3.68
N ALA A 33 17.13 9.76 -4.09
CA ALA A 33 16.91 8.39 -3.64
C ALA A 33 18.10 7.49 -4.04
N HIS A 34 18.64 7.69 -5.24
CA HIS A 34 19.83 7.00 -5.71
C HIS A 34 21.05 7.20 -4.79
N LYS A 35 21.24 8.41 -4.26
CA LYS A 35 22.35 8.77 -3.37
C LYS A 35 22.16 8.27 -1.93
N ASP A 36 20.95 7.88 -1.54
CA ASP A 36 20.67 7.39 -0.18
C ASP A 36 21.13 5.94 0.01
N LYS A 37 21.99 5.71 1.00
CA LYS A 37 22.51 4.37 1.33
C LYS A 37 21.50 3.47 2.05
N ASN A 38 20.39 4.02 2.51
CA ASN A 38 19.39 3.31 3.31
C ASN A 38 18.20 2.79 2.47
N ILE A 39 18.18 3.08 1.17
CA ILE A 39 17.17 2.58 0.21
C ILE A 39 17.71 1.28 -0.42
N ASP A 40 16.89 0.23 -0.47
CA ASP A 40 17.27 -1.02 -1.16
C ASP A 40 17.29 -0.80 -2.68
N LYS A 41 18.34 -1.28 -3.37
CA LYS A 41 18.63 -0.76 -4.72
C LYS A 41 18.44 -1.76 -5.87
N TYR A 42 17.91 -1.20 -6.96
CA TYR A 42 17.82 -1.67 -8.34
C TYR A 42 17.16 -3.03 -8.57
N TYR A 43 15.87 -3.11 -8.25
CA TYR A 43 15.00 -4.18 -8.71
C TYR A 43 14.61 -3.94 -10.17
N TYR A 44 15.00 -4.84 -11.07
CA TYR A 44 14.79 -4.67 -12.51
C TYR A 44 14.30 -5.94 -13.18
N LEU A 45 13.70 -5.80 -14.36
CA LEU A 45 13.35 -6.93 -15.22
C LEU A 45 14.63 -7.60 -15.75
N LYS A 46 14.94 -8.79 -15.26
CA LYS A 46 16.11 -9.58 -15.65
C LYS A 46 16.00 -10.13 -17.08
N ASP A 47 17.03 -10.00 -17.89
CA ASP A 47 17.07 -10.50 -19.29
C ASP A 47 16.08 -9.76 -20.22
N ASN A 48 15.92 -10.23 -21.46
CA ASN A 48 15.08 -9.57 -22.47
C ASN A 48 13.63 -10.11 -22.49
N ALA A 49 12.76 -9.51 -23.31
CA ALA A 49 11.34 -9.87 -23.44
C ALA A 49 11.07 -11.35 -23.79
N LYS A 50 12.07 -12.10 -24.28
CA LYS A 50 11.97 -13.53 -24.63
C LYS A 50 12.32 -14.49 -23.47
N CYS A 51 12.81 -13.99 -22.33
CA CYS A 51 13.41 -14.83 -21.28
C CYS A 51 12.50 -15.17 -20.08
N GLY A 52 11.55 -14.30 -19.71
CA GLY A 52 10.62 -14.47 -18.56
C GLY A 52 10.28 -13.13 -17.89
N SER A 53 9.62 -13.08 -16.72
CA SER A 53 9.40 -11.85 -15.91
C SER A 53 10.33 -11.65 -14.73
N GLY A 54 11.32 -12.54 -14.58
CA GLY A 54 12.30 -12.55 -13.49
C GLY A 54 12.73 -11.17 -13.04
N ILE A 55 12.66 -10.92 -11.73
CA ILE A 55 13.28 -9.74 -11.11
C ILE A 55 14.74 -10.05 -10.76
N GLY A 56 15.65 -9.18 -11.20
CA GLY A 56 17.04 -9.17 -10.78
C GLY A 56 17.31 -8.03 -9.81
N ILE A 57 18.40 -8.18 -9.04
CA ILE A 57 18.98 -7.11 -8.23
C ILE A 57 20.39 -6.86 -8.72
N LYS A 58 20.76 -5.59 -8.80
CA LYS A 58 22.12 -5.17 -9.13
C LYS A 58 22.66 -4.28 -8.02
N THR A 59 23.96 -4.27 -7.83
CA THR A 59 24.64 -3.34 -6.92
C THR A 59 24.90 -1.99 -7.59
N PHE A 60 25.25 -1.97 -8.90
CA PHE A 60 25.17 -0.80 -9.79
C PHE A 60 25.67 -1.11 -11.21
N GLN A 61 25.11 -0.47 -12.25
CA GLN A 61 25.85 0.02 -13.44
C GLN A 61 24.95 0.84 -14.39
N ASN A 62 25.25 2.15 -14.48
CA ASN A 62 25.03 3.08 -15.61
C ASN A 62 23.62 3.44 -16.13
N TYR A 63 22.51 3.02 -15.50
CA TYR A 63 21.18 3.40 -16.02
C TYR A 63 20.29 4.05 -14.94
N HIS A 64 20.48 5.35 -14.73
CA HIS A 64 19.72 6.14 -13.76
C HIS A 64 18.33 6.58 -14.24
N ARG A 65 18.09 6.57 -15.55
CA ARG A 65 16.87 7.20 -16.12
C ARG A 65 15.62 6.33 -16.04
N ASP A 66 15.77 5.02 -15.85
CA ASP A 66 14.66 4.06 -15.91
C ASP A 66 14.28 3.49 -14.55
N PHE A 67 14.81 4.02 -13.44
CA PHE A 67 14.44 3.61 -12.09
C PHE A 67 13.79 4.76 -11.35
N GLN A 68 12.69 4.44 -10.68
CA GLN A 68 11.97 5.35 -9.81
C GLN A 68 12.07 4.87 -8.37
N ASN A 69 11.98 5.84 -7.45
CA ASN A 69 11.75 5.55 -6.05
C ASN A 69 10.39 4.84 -5.93
N ASP A 70 10.39 3.64 -5.37
CA ASP A 70 9.17 2.91 -5.08
C ASP A 70 8.72 3.16 -3.64
N HIS A 71 7.50 3.67 -3.53
CA HIS A 71 6.72 3.60 -2.31
C HIS A 71 6.14 2.20 -2.25
N VAL A 72 6.82 1.31 -1.54
CA VAL A 72 6.44 -0.10 -1.53
C VAL A 72 4.95 -0.26 -1.17
N PHE A 73 4.46 0.54 -0.21
CA PHE A 73 3.04 0.80 0.00
C PHE A 73 2.59 2.05 -0.75
N GLU A 74 1.54 1.93 -1.54
CA GLU A 74 1.09 3.04 -2.38
C GLU A 74 0.26 4.06 -1.60
N VAL A 75 0.55 5.35 -1.77
CA VAL A 75 -0.33 6.49 -1.38
C VAL A 75 -1.78 6.26 -1.80
N GLN A 76 -1.95 5.59 -2.94
CA GLN A 76 -3.25 5.20 -3.47
C GLN A 76 -4.03 4.36 -2.47
N THR A 77 -3.39 3.41 -1.79
CA THR A 77 -4.04 2.48 -0.86
C THR A 77 -4.68 3.24 0.30
N VAL A 78 -3.95 4.13 0.98
CA VAL A 78 -4.56 4.90 2.08
C VAL A 78 -5.67 5.82 1.58
N SER A 79 -5.45 6.46 0.43
CA SER A 79 -6.48 7.29 -0.18
C SER A 79 -7.75 6.48 -0.46
N GLN A 80 -7.61 5.28 -1.02
CA GLN A 80 -8.73 4.38 -1.31
C GLN A 80 -9.43 3.87 -0.05
N PHE A 81 -8.71 3.70 1.07
CA PHE A 81 -9.31 3.35 2.36
C PHE A 81 -10.24 4.45 2.86
N PHE A 82 -9.76 5.69 2.94
CA PHE A 82 -10.60 6.81 3.42
C PHE A 82 -11.73 7.15 2.45
N ALA A 83 -11.50 7.02 1.14
CA ALA A 83 -12.56 7.15 0.13
C ALA A 83 -13.64 6.09 0.34
N TRP A 84 -13.26 4.83 0.59
CA TRP A 84 -14.21 3.76 0.89
C TRP A 84 -14.93 3.98 2.24
N LEU A 85 -14.21 4.44 3.26
CA LEU A 85 -14.78 4.66 4.59
C LEU A 85 -15.89 5.73 4.56
N GLY A 86 -15.69 6.80 3.78
CA GLY A 86 -16.62 7.92 3.64
C GLY A 86 -17.38 7.98 2.30
N ASP A 87 -17.58 6.86 1.60
CA ASP A 87 -18.24 6.86 0.27
C ASP A 87 -19.75 7.15 0.28
N GLY A 88 -20.35 7.38 1.46
CA GLY A 88 -21.78 7.68 1.60
C GLY A 88 -22.69 6.47 1.69
N THR A 89 -22.14 5.26 1.81
CA THR A 89 -22.92 4.03 2.03
C THR A 89 -23.02 3.67 3.52
N SER A 90 -23.31 4.66 4.37
CA SER A 90 -23.47 4.49 5.83
C SER A 90 -24.66 3.58 6.21
N ASP A 91 -25.58 3.36 5.27
CA ASP A 91 -26.69 2.41 5.38
C ASP A 91 -26.25 0.95 5.17
N ILE A 92 -25.13 0.71 4.50
CA ILE A 92 -24.58 -0.63 4.25
C ILE A 92 -23.78 -1.12 5.46
N LYS A 93 -24.12 -2.32 5.93
CA LYS A 93 -23.40 -3.01 7.00
C LYS A 93 -22.20 -3.77 6.46
N VAL A 94 -21.10 -3.67 7.20
CA VAL A 94 -19.95 -4.58 7.11
C VAL A 94 -19.97 -5.41 8.38
N GLY A 95 -20.33 -6.68 8.28
CA GLY A 95 -20.61 -7.50 9.46
C GLY A 95 -21.78 -6.95 10.27
N LYS A 96 -21.57 -6.63 11.55
CA LYS A 96 -22.53 -6.00 12.46
C LYS A 96 -22.37 -4.48 12.57
N THR A 97 -21.40 -3.90 11.86
CA THR A 97 -21.04 -2.49 11.95
C THR A 97 -21.48 -1.75 10.70
N ARG A 98 -22.09 -0.57 10.87
CA ARG A 98 -22.37 0.40 9.81
C ARG A 98 -21.20 1.37 9.68
N LYS A 99 -20.87 1.72 8.44
CA LYS A 99 -19.84 2.73 8.17
C LYS A 99 -20.26 4.11 8.71
N PRO A 100 -19.30 4.98 9.03
CA PRO A 100 -19.60 6.37 9.40
C PRO A 100 -20.27 7.11 8.24
N ASP A 101 -20.94 8.20 8.57
CA ASP A 101 -21.31 9.19 7.57
C ASP A 101 -20.05 9.88 7.00
N PRO A 102 -20.07 10.29 5.72
CA PRO A 102 -18.94 10.98 5.11
C PRO A 102 -18.50 12.22 5.88
N GLU A 103 -19.46 12.96 6.45
CA GLU A 103 -19.20 14.17 7.25
C GLU A 103 -18.35 13.85 8.48
N TRP A 104 -18.59 12.72 9.15
CA TRP A 104 -17.75 12.29 10.27
C TRP A 104 -16.33 11.97 9.81
N VAL A 105 -16.17 11.25 8.68
CA VAL A 105 -14.84 10.93 8.13
C VAL A 105 -14.08 12.21 7.79
N SER A 106 -14.72 13.17 7.12
CA SER A 106 -14.15 14.48 6.82
C SER A 106 -13.76 15.22 8.10
N ASP A 107 -14.72 15.44 8.98
CA ASP A 107 -14.61 16.46 10.03
C ASP A 107 -13.85 15.98 11.26
N VAL A 108 -13.75 14.65 11.45
CA VAL A 108 -13.03 14.03 12.57
C VAL A 108 -11.65 13.53 12.15
N LEU A 109 -11.49 12.97 10.94
CA LEU A 109 -10.25 12.27 10.56
C LEU A 109 -9.33 13.06 9.63
N LEU A 110 -9.87 13.92 8.76
CA LEU A 110 -9.12 14.44 7.60
C LEU A 110 -8.98 15.97 7.58
N ARG A 111 -10.01 16.71 7.98
CA ARG A 111 -10.08 18.16 7.80
C ARG A 111 -9.47 18.89 9.00
N GLU A 112 -8.21 19.29 8.92
CA GLU A 112 -7.50 19.94 10.04
C GLU A 112 -8.17 21.23 10.53
N GLU A 113 -8.80 21.99 9.64
CA GLU A 113 -9.53 23.22 9.97
C GLU A 113 -10.90 22.95 10.63
N SER A 114 -11.35 21.69 10.66
CA SER A 114 -12.59 21.33 11.31
C SER A 114 -12.51 21.59 12.82
N PRO A 115 -13.51 22.24 13.44
CA PRO A 115 -13.57 22.35 14.90
C PRO A 115 -13.77 21.00 15.61
N HIS A 116 -14.06 19.94 14.84
CA HIS A 116 -14.28 18.59 15.33
C HIS A 116 -13.12 17.63 15.02
N VAL A 117 -12.03 18.11 14.40
CA VAL A 117 -10.92 17.24 14.05
C VAL A 117 -10.35 16.59 15.30
N TYR A 118 -10.22 15.27 15.28
CA TYR A 118 -9.62 14.55 16.38
C TYR A 118 -8.10 14.55 16.19
N LYS A 119 -7.40 15.17 17.14
CA LYS A 119 -5.94 15.14 17.22
C LYS A 119 -5.54 14.12 18.27
N LEU A 120 -4.81 13.09 17.85
CA LEU A 120 -4.33 12.04 18.76
C LEU A 120 -3.18 12.61 19.61
N VAL A 121 -3.35 12.68 20.94
CA VAL A 121 -2.39 13.28 21.87
C VAL A 121 -1.69 12.22 22.71
N ARG A 122 -0.44 11.94 22.34
CA ARG A 122 0.46 10.97 22.98
C ARG A 122 1.92 11.47 22.94
N PRO A 123 2.24 12.61 23.58
CA PRO A 123 3.64 13.01 23.79
C PRO A 123 4.39 11.87 24.50
N GLY A 124 5.50 11.43 23.91
CA GLY A 124 6.17 10.18 24.27
C GLY A 124 6.35 9.89 25.77
N ARG A 125 6.12 8.61 26.11
CA ARG A 125 6.34 7.85 27.37
C ARG A 125 6.19 8.63 28.70
N LEU A 126 5.08 8.40 29.41
CA LEU A 126 5.12 8.40 30.87
C LEU A 126 5.79 7.10 31.37
N ALA A 127 6.47 7.14 32.51
CA ALA A 127 7.15 5.96 33.07
C ALA A 127 6.20 4.77 33.32
N ALA A 128 4.92 5.05 33.55
CA ALA A 128 3.86 4.05 33.75
C ALA A 128 3.58 3.20 32.49
N ASP A 129 3.77 3.77 31.29
CA ASP A 129 3.43 3.10 30.03
C ASP A 129 4.41 1.94 29.73
N ARG A 130 5.68 2.10 30.13
CA ARG A 130 6.72 1.06 29.99
C ARG A 130 6.46 -0.18 30.85
N GLN A 131 5.87 -0.02 32.03
CA GLN A 131 5.62 -1.14 32.96
C GLN A 131 4.37 -1.95 32.58
N ALA A 132 3.42 -1.35 31.86
CA ALA A 132 2.15 -2.00 31.53
C ALA A 132 2.19 -2.85 30.25
N GLY A 133 3.33 -2.92 29.53
CA GLY A 133 3.41 -3.55 28.21
C GLY A 133 2.52 -2.87 27.15
N LYS A 134 2.07 -1.63 27.43
CA LYS A 134 1.27 -0.82 26.52
C LYS A 134 2.21 0.02 25.68
N VAL A 135 2.27 -0.31 24.40
CA VAL A 135 3.18 0.36 23.48
C VAL A 135 2.45 1.53 22.84
N LEU A 136 3.01 2.73 22.99
CA LEU A 136 2.35 3.95 22.55
C LEU A 136 3.03 4.52 21.31
N LEU A 137 2.24 4.73 20.27
CA LEU A 137 2.53 5.68 19.21
C LEU A 137 2.85 7.04 19.84
N ALA A 138 3.97 7.65 19.47
CA ALA A 138 4.31 9.00 19.94
C ALA A 138 3.75 10.04 18.97
N THR A 139 3.03 11.03 19.50
CA THR A 139 2.56 12.20 18.75
C THR A 139 3.00 13.50 19.44
N PRO A 140 2.89 14.66 18.78
CA PRO A 140 3.22 15.94 19.39
C PRO A 140 2.43 16.20 20.68
N PRO A 141 2.93 17.01 21.62
CA PRO A 141 2.20 17.36 22.85
C PRO A 141 0.83 18.01 22.62
N LEU A 142 0.64 18.67 21.47
CA LEU A 142 -0.63 19.28 21.06
C LEU A 142 -1.49 18.34 20.19
N GLY A 143 -1.06 17.09 20.02
CA GLY A 143 -1.66 16.11 19.13
C GLY A 143 -1.37 16.35 17.65
N GLU A 144 -1.77 15.38 16.84
CA GLU A 144 -1.70 15.44 15.38
C GLU A 144 -2.92 14.72 14.76
N THR A 145 -3.33 15.14 13.57
CA THR A 145 -4.45 14.52 12.85
C THR A 145 -4.08 13.09 12.40
N ILE A 146 -5.09 12.22 12.30
CA ILE A 146 -4.89 10.80 12.03
C ILE A 146 -4.26 10.56 10.65
N ASP A 147 -4.67 11.32 9.65
CA ASP A 147 -4.11 11.26 8.31
C ASP A 147 -2.63 11.68 8.26
N ASN A 148 -2.24 12.73 8.99
CA ASN A 148 -0.83 13.16 9.10
C ASN A 148 0.04 12.10 9.78
N ILE A 149 -0.46 11.45 10.84
CA ILE A 149 0.24 10.37 11.53
C ILE A 149 0.40 9.14 10.61
N ILE A 150 -0.65 8.77 9.86
CA ILE A 150 -0.58 7.69 8.87
C ILE A 150 0.41 8.06 7.75
N ALA A 151 0.32 9.28 7.22
CA ALA A 151 1.21 9.78 6.19
C ALA A 151 2.67 9.73 6.65
N TYR A 152 2.97 10.05 7.90
CA TYR A 152 4.32 9.90 8.45
C TYR A 152 4.87 8.47 8.39
N GLY A 153 4.03 7.47 8.68
CA GLY A 153 4.42 6.06 8.55
C GLY A 153 4.69 5.62 7.10
N ASN A 154 4.01 6.25 6.14
CA ASN A 154 4.20 6.06 4.69
C ASN A 154 5.42 6.84 4.15
N ALA A 155 5.58 8.10 4.55
CA ALA A 155 6.40 9.15 3.92
C ALA A 155 7.85 9.18 4.41
N ARG A 156 8.43 8.00 4.47
CA ARG A 156 9.74 7.73 5.03
C ARG A 156 10.93 8.24 4.16
N SER A 157 10.70 9.14 3.19
CA SER A 157 11.70 9.61 2.21
C SER A 157 11.74 11.12 1.96
N ASP A 158 11.49 12.01 2.93
CA ASP A 158 12.16 13.33 3.00
C ASP A 158 11.78 14.14 4.24
N ARG A 159 12.62 15.13 4.56
CA ARG A 159 12.44 16.11 5.65
C ARG A 159 11.03 16.71 5.62
N LEU A 160 10.29 16.50 6.69
CA LEU A 160 9.33 17.51 7.12
C LEU A 160 10.13 18.71 7.68
N PRO A 161 9.74 19.97 7.41
CA PRO A 161 10.47 21.13 7.93
C PRO A 161 10.47 21.12 9.46
N ALA A 162 11.40 21.87 10.09
CA ALA A 162 11.64 21.83 11.53
C ALA A 162 10.43 22.27 12.40
N ASP A 163 9.40 22.82 11.77
CA ASP A 163 8.11 23.19 12.36
C ASP A 163 7.04 22.09 12.28
N HIS A 164 7.27 21.01 11.51
CA HIS A 164 6.43 19.82 11.52
C HIS A 164 6.87 18.85 12.62
N ARG A 165 5.91 18.51 13.47
CA ARG A 165 6.12 18.00 14.83
C ARG A 165 6.36 16.49 14.92
N LEU A 166 6.70 15.82 13.81
CA LEU A 166 7.12 14.42 13.75
C LEU A 166 8.58 14.36 13.30
N THR A 167 9.53 14.34 14.23
CA THR A 167 10.97 14.37 13.92
C THR A 167 11.45 13.03 13.36
N LEU A 168 11.83 13.10 12.08
CA LEU A 168 12.50 12.09 11.27
C LEU A 168 13.97 11.94 11.67
N ASP A 169 14.40 10.73 12.01
CA ASP A 169 15.61 10.24 11.35
C ASP A 169 15.67 8.71 11.33
N LYS A 170 15.97 8.19 10.13
CA LYS A 170 16.15 6.79 9.72
C LYS A 170 14.89 5.99 9.42
N THR A 171 14.39 6.13 8.21
CA THR A 171 13.33 5.24 7.76
C THR A 171 13.23 4.90 6.27
N ALA A 172 14.22 5.31 5.47
CA ALA A 172 14.42 4.92 4.07
C ALA A 172 14.43 3.38 3.81
N ARG A 173 14.42 2.57 4.88
CA ARG A 173 14.21 1.11 4.84
C ARG A 173 12.92 0.70 4.14
N ASN A 174 11.86 1.51 4.10
CA ASN A 174 10.62 1.13 3.43
C ASN A 174 10.61 1.37 1.91
N PHE A 175 11.71 1.87 1.34
CA PHE A 175 11.81 2.15 -0.09
C PHE A 175 12.68 1.15 -0.79
N ALA A 176 12.43 1.05 -2.08
CA ALA A 176 13.29 0.39 -3.02
C ALA A 176 13.37 1.21 -4.31
N MET A 177 14.47 1.11 -5.04
CA MET A 177 14.50 1.59 -6.42
C MET A 177 14.05 0.46 -7.35
N VAL A 178 12.97 0.68 -8.10
CA VAL A 178 12.43 -0.29 -9.05
C VAL A 178 12.37 0.32 -10.45
N GLN A 179 12.55 -0.51 -11.46
CA GLN A 179 12.44 -0.08 -12.85
C GLN A 179 11.04 0.49 -13.12
N ASP A 180 10.98 1.63 -13.82
CA ASP A 180 9.76 2.39 -14.13
C ASP A 180 8.68 1.52 -14.77
N SER A 181 9.09 0.61 -15.65
CA SER A 181 8.18 -0.30 -16.34
C SER A 181 7.43 -1.21 -15.38
N VAL A 182 8.00 -1.58 -14.24
CA VAL A 182 7.31 -2.37 -13.20
C VAL A 182 6.54 -1.44 -12.26
N ASN A 183 7.15 -0.32 -11.84
CA ASN A 183 6.51 0.63 -10.92
C ASN A 183 5.16 1.14 -11.45
N LEU A 184 5.14 1.54 -12.73
CA LEU A 184 3.94 2.05 -13.37
C LEU A 184 2.83 1.00 -13.45
N ARG A 185 3.15 -0.30 -13.58
CA ARG A 185 2.13 -1.37 -13.60
C ARG A 185 1.63 -1.69 -12.20
N LYS A 186 2.48 -1.57 -11.19
CA LYS A 186 2.06 -1.66 -9.79
C LYS A 186 0.95 -0.63 -9.52
N GLY A 187 1.18 0.62 -9.93
CA GLY A 187 0.20 1.70 -9.80
C GLY A 187 -1.13 1.45 -10.55
N VAL A 188 -1.15 0.65 -11.62
CA VAL A 188 -2.39 0.24 -12.29
C VAL A 188 -3.19 -0.71 -11.41
N PHE A 189 -2.55 -1.76 -10.88
CA PHE A 189 -3.21 -2.76 -10.04
C PHE A 189 -3.72 -2.15 -8.73
N PHE A 190 -2.88 -1.42 -8.01
CA PHE A 190 -3.24 -0.75 -6.76
C PHE A 190 -4.17 0.45 -6.99
N GLY A 191 -4.15 1.05 -8.18
CA GLY A 191 -5.17 2.02 -8.62
C GLY A 191 -6.55 1.41 -8.90
N ARG A 192 -6.75 0.11 -8.63
CA ARG A 192 -7.97 -0.67 -8.96
C ARG A 192 -8.35 -0.62 -10.44
N SER A 193 -7.37 -0.36 -11.30
CA SER A 193 -7.56 -0.30 -12.75
C SER A 193 -7.30 -1.67 -13.36
N LYS A 194 -8.04 -1.99 -14.43
CA LYS A 194 -7.83 -3.21 -15.20
C LYS A 194 -6.82 -2.96 -16.33
N PRO A 195 -5.66 -3.61 -16.34
CA PRO A 195 -4.73 -3.50 -17.45
C PRO A 195 -5.30 -4.14 -18.73
N GLY A 196 -4.89 -3.61 -19.89
CA GLY A 196 -5.19 -4.22 -21.17
C GLY A 196 -4.54 -5.60 -21.34
N ALA A 197 -5.19 -6.49 -22.09
CA ALA A 197 -4.68 -7.82 -22.40
C ALA A 197 -3.33 -7.79 -23.14
N THR A 198 -3.18 -6.84 -24.06
CA THR A 198 -1.96 -6.58 -24.83
C THR A 198 -1.68 -5.08 -24.84
N SER A 199 -0.53 -4.67 -25.38
CA SER A 199 -0.24 -3.24 -25.52
C SER A 199 -1.26 -2.57 -26.44
N SER A 200 -1.71 -1.37 -26.06
CA SER A 200 -2.73 -0.58 -26.79
C SER A 200 -2.25 -0.04 -28.15
N LYS A 201 -1.00 -0.27 -28.53
CA LYS A 201 -0.45 0.17 -29.81
C LYS A 201 -0.95 -0.79 -30.91
N GLY A 202 -1.83 -0.29 -31.78
CA GLY A 202 -2.22 -1.00 -33.00
C GLY A 202 -0.96 -1.38 -33.80
N GLN A 203 -0.89 -2.64 -34.25
CA GLN A 203 0.29 -3.26 -34.89
C GLN A 203 1.52 -3.50 -33.98
N ALA A 204 1.37 -3.53 -32.65
CA ALA A 204 2.50 -3.94 -31.81
C ALA A 204 3.00 -5.34 -32.18
N THR A 205 4.32 -5.51 -32.31
CA THR A 205 4.96 -6.80 -32.60
C THR A 205 4.80 -7.77 -31.43
N ALA A 206 4.99 -9.07 -31.68
CA ALA A 206 4.98 -10.07 -30.62
C ALA A 206 5.89 -9.69 -29.45
N ASN A 207 7.09 -9.15 -29.71
CA ASN A 207 8.02 -8.75 -28.65
C ASN A 207 7.51 -7.58 -27.79
N VAL A 208 6.76 -6.64 -28.37
CA VAL A 208 6.16 -5.54 -27.59
C VAL A 208 5.10 -6.07 -26.64
N ASP A 209 4.27 -7.02 -27.09
CA ASP A 209 3.26 -7.63 -26.23
C ASP A 209 3.88 -8.60 -25.21
N ARG A 210 4.98 -9.29 -25.55
CA ARG A 210 5.77 -10.07 -24.58
C ARG A 210 6.27 -9.17 -23.44
N GLU A 211 6.84 -8.01 -23.76
CA GLU A 211 7.31 -7.04 -22.77
C GLU A 211 6.16 -6.44 -21.94
N TRP A 212 5.02 -6.18 -22.57
CA TRP A 212 3.80 -5.76 -21.88
C TRP A 212 3.37 -6.78 -20.83
N ILE A 213 3.24 -8.05 -21.21
CA ILE A 213 2.81 -9.13 -20.32
C ILE A 213 3.84 -9.33 -19.21
N ARG A 214 5.12 -9.37 -19.58
CA ARG A 214 6.24 -9.52 -18.67
C ARG A 214 6.24 -8.45 -17.58
N SER A 215 6.15 -7.17 -17.95
CA SER A 215 6.22 -6.04 -17.01
C SER A 215 5.05 -6.00 -16.02
N HIS A 216 3.85 -6.44 -16.43
CA HIS A 216 2.71 -6.56 -15.52
C HIS A 216 2.86 -7.75 -14.56
N ALA A 217 3.28 -8.91 -15.05
CA ALA A 217 3.52 -10.08 -14.19
C ALA A 217 4.62 -9.83 -13.16
N ALA A 218 5.66 -9.10 -13.57
CA ALA A 218 6.78 -8.75 -12.71
C ALA A 218 6.42 -7.91 -11.48
N VAL A 219 5.24 -7.27 -11.45
CA VAL A 219 4.73 -6.61 -10.23
C VAL A 219 4.64 -7.59 -9.07
N PHE A 220 4.09 -8.78 -9.32
CA PHE A 220 3.92 -9.81 -8.29
C PHE A 220 5.22 -10.51 -7.96
N GLU A 221 6.13 -10.65 -8.92
CA GLU A 221 7.48 -11.15 -8.64
C GLU A 221 8.29 -10.16 -7.80
N TYR A 222 8.17 -8.86 -8.08
CA TYR A 222 8.84 -7.81 -7.31
C TYR A 222 8.32 -7.75 -5.88
N LEU A 223 7.00 -7.72 -5.70
CA LEU A 223 6.38 -7.72 -4.37
C LEU A 223 6.62 -9.05 -3.63
N GLY A 224 6.75 -10.15 -4.38
CA GLY A 224 7.11 -11.48 -3.88
C GLY A 224 8.60 -11.71 -3.66
N TYR A 225 9.46 -10.74 -3.98
CA TYR A 225 10.90 -10.89 -3.87
C TYR A 225 11.31 -11.15 -2.42
N LYS A 226 12.17 -12.15 -2.25
CA LYS A 226 12.83 -12.49 -0.99
C LYS A 226 14.34 -12.59 -1.23
N PRO A 227 15.18 -12.00 -0.37
CA PRO A 227 16.63 -12.15 -0.48
C PRO A 227 17.03 -13.61 -0.34
N SER A 228 17.94 -14.04 -1.21
CA SER A 228 18.57 -15.34 -1.13
C SER A 228 19.53 -15.37 0.09
N PRO A 229 19.82 -16.55 0.66
CA PRO A 229 20.81 -16.65 1.74
C PRO A 229 22.14 -16.00 1.33
N GLY A 230 22.58 -15.00 2.11
CA GLY A 230 23.81 -14.24 1.86
C GLY A 230 23.64 -12.93 1.07
N GLU A 231 22.44 -12.62 0.53
CA GLU A 231 22.15 -11.31 -0.05
C GLU A 231 21.85 -10.27 1.04
N THR A 232 22.38 -9.05 0.89
CA THR A 232 22.03 -7.91 1.73
C THR A 232 20.71 -7.31 1.25
N GLY A 233 19.69 -7.26 2.12
CA GLY A 233 18.38 -6.65 1.82
C GLY A 233 17.26 -7.29 2.64
N GLU A 234 16.04 -6.77 2.51
CA GLU A 234 14.85 -7.40 3.07
C GLU A 234 13.84 -7.77 1.97
N ALA A 235 12.91 -8.67 2.29
CA ALA A 235 11.81 -8.96 1.38
C ALA A 235 10.99 -7.69 1.13
N ILE A 236 10.65 -7.41 -0.13
CA ILE A 236 9.85 -6.22 -0.48
C ILE A 236 8.50 -6.23 0.25
N TRP A 237 7.90 -7.41 0.41
CA TRP A 237 6.65 -7.55 1.16
C TRP A 237 6.76 -7.11 2.63
N ASN A 238 7.94 -7.25 3.27
CA ASN A 238 8.14 -6.78 4.64
C ASN A 238 8.07 -5.26 4.72
N LYS A 239 8.62 -4.55 3.72
CA LYS A 239 8.51 -3.09 3.61
C LYS A 239 7.06 -2.66 3.45
N TRP A 240 6.29 -3.36 2.61
CA TRP A 240 4.85 -3.15 2.45
C TRP A 240 4.10 -3.36 3.77
N MET A 241 4.30 -4.51 4.41
CA MET A 241 3.63 -4.87 5.66
C MET A 241 3.94 -3.89 6.79
N ARG A 242 5.17 -3.39 6.89
CA ARG A 242 5.55 -2.43 7.92
C ARG A 242 4.73 -1.15 7.84
N VAL A 243 4.42 -0.71 6.62
CA VAL A 243 3.57 0.47 6.40
C VAL A 243 2.11 0.14 6.71
N SER A 244 1.61 -1.02 6.26
CA SER A 244 0.23 -1.43 6.56
C SER A 244 -0.04 -1.62 8.06
N ASN A 245 0.90 -2.22 8.79
CA ASN A 245 0.77 -2.43 10.23
C ASN A 245 1.01 -1.14 11.04
N TRP A 246 1.65 -0.12 10.45
CA TRP A 246 1.65 1.22 11.03
C TRP A 246 0.25 1.81 11.03
N ILE A 247 -0.50 1.68 9.92
CA ILE A 247 -1.90 2.11 9.87
C ILE A 247 -2.72 1.35 10.93
N ASP A 248 -2.52 0.03 11.04
CA ASP A 248 -3.16 -0.81 12.07
C ASP A 248 -2.90 -0.27 13.49
N LEU A 249 -1.66 0.13 13.79
CA LEU A 249 -1.29 0.75 15.07
C LEU A 249 -1.98 2.10 15.28
N VAL A 250 -1.95 3.01 14.31
CA VAL A 250 -2.57 4.33 14.45
C VAL A 250 -4.07 4.21 14.70
N LEU A 251 -4.75 3.33 13.97
CA LEU A 251 -6.18 3.09 14.14
C LEU A 251 -6.50 2.37 15.45
N HIS A 252 -5.60 1.50 15.94
CA HIS A 252 -5.72 0.92 17.27
C HIS A 252 -5.71 1.99 18.38
N GLU A 253 -4.76 2.93 18.32
CA GLU A 253 -4.68 4.02 19.29
C GLU A 253 -5.90 4.95 19.19
N PHE A 254 -6.33 5.28 17.97
CA PHE A 254 -7.57 6.03 17.78
C PHE A 254 -8.76 5.36 18.45
N ASP A 255 -8.97 4.06 18.21
CA ASP A 255 -10.11 3.32 18.77
C ASP A 255 -10.11 3.30 20.30
N ASN A 256 -8.93 3.30 20.93
CA ASN A 256 -8.75 3.32 22.38
C ASN A 256 -9.01 4.70 23.00
N GLU A 257 -8.73 5.78 22.27
CA GLU A 257 -8.74 7.14 22.80
C GLU A 257 -9.95 7.99 22.38
N TYR A 258 -10.50 7.73 21.20
CA TYR A 258 -11.58 8.54 20.67
C TYR A 258 -12.83 8.40 21.56
N PRO A 259 -13.47 9.52 21.96
CA PRO A 259 -14.60 9.51 22.88
C PRO A 259 -15.90 9.12 22.16
N TRP A 260 -16.02 7.84 21.78
CA TRP A 260 -17.19 7.28 21.09
C TRP A 260 -18.51 7.62 21.78
N GLY A 261 -19.51 8.01 20.99
CA GLY A 261 -20.86 8.32 21.43
C GLY A 261 -21.02 9.67 22.12
N HIS A 262 -20.00 10.54 22.06
CA HIS A 262 -20.02 11.86 22.70
C HIS A 262 -20.01 13.00 21.68
N GLY A 263 -20.69 14.10 22.02
CA GLY A 263 -20.70 15.33 21.22
C GLY A 263 -21.66 15.31 20.03
N ASN A 264 -21.61 16.37 19.21
CA ASN A 264 -22.59 16.66 18.18
C ASN A 264 -22.50 15.74 16.95
N LEU A 265 -21.38 15.04 16.78
CA LEU A 265 -21.15 14.12 15.65
C LEU A 265 -21.43 12.65 16.02
N ALA A 266 -21.88 12.34 17.24
CA ALA A 266 -22.12 10.97 17.69
C ALA A 266 -23.13 10.20 16.82
N LYS A 267 -24.08 10.90 16.19
CA LYS A 267 -25.05 10.30 15.26
C LYS A 267 -24.47 9.92 13.89
N LEU A 268 -23.31 10.50 13.55
CA LEU A 268 -22.60 10.32 12.28
C LEU A 268 -21.44 9.31 12.41
N GLU A 269 -21.16 8.88 13.65
CA GLU A 269 -20.17 7.85 13.97
C GLU A 269 -20.54 6.50 13.34
N PRO A 270 -19.55 5.62 13.12
CA PRO A 270 -19.85 4.22 12.86
C PRO A 270 -20.64 3.62 14.01
N ALA A 271 -21.60 2.76 13.70
CA ALA A 271 -22.51 2.19 14.69
C ALA A 271 -22.57 0.67 14.61
N ARG A 272 -22.65 0.01 15.77
CA ARG A 272 -22.80 -1.44 15.86
C ARG A 272 -24.18 -1.84 16.34
N ASP A 273 -24.74 -2.89 15.74
CA ASP A 273 -26.04 -3.42 16.16
C ASP A 273 -26.02 -3.98 17.60
N ASP A 274 -24.87 -4.49 18.04
CA ASP A 274 -24.68 -5.05 19.39
C ASP A 274 -24.35 -4.00 20.46
N LYS A 275 -24.38 -2.71 20.10
CA LYS A 275 -24.06 -1.57 20.97
C LYS A 275 -22.63 -1.59 21.54
N ALA A 276 -21.74 -2.47 21.06
CA ALA A 276 -20.32 -2.37 21.38
C ALA A 276 -19.72 -1.12 20.71
N LYS A 277 -18.54 -0.71 21.16
CA LYS A 277 -17.81 0.39 20.52
C LYS A 277 -17.41 -0.02 19.11
N PRO A 278 -17.63 0.84 18.09
CA PRO A 278 -17.11 0.61 16.75
C PRO A 278 -15.57 0.65 16.75
N SER A 279 -14.95 0.25 15.63
CA SER A 279 -13.50 0.20 15.48
C SER A 279 -13.09 0.55 14.06
N LEU A 280 -12.34 1.64 13.89
CA LEU A 280 -11.71 2.00 12.62
C LEU A 280 -10.66 0.96 12.24
N ARG A 281 -9.96 0.41 13.23
CA ARG A 281 -8.98 -0.65 13.02
C ARG A 281 -9.62 -1.87 12.36
N SER A 282 -10.80 -2.29 12.83
CA SER A 282 -11.54 -3.42 12.25
C SER A 282 -12.04 -3.12 10.84
N PHE A 283 -12.45 -1.88 10.55
CA PHE A 283 -12.77 -1.45 9.19
C PHE A 283 -11.57 -1.53 8.25
N TYR A 284 -10.39 -1.07 8.69
CA TYR A 284 -9.16 -1.18 7.92
C TYR A 284 -8.79 -2.64 7.66
N ALA A 285 -8.87 -3.49 8.69
CA ALA A 285 -8.57 -4.91 8.59
C ALA A 285 -9.45 -5.63 7.56
N TYR A 286 -10.76 -5.39 7.60
CA TYR A 286 -11.67 -5.91 6.58
C TYR A 286 -11.34 -5.36 5.19
N TRP A 287 -11.19 -4.04 5.08
CA TRP A 287 -11.01 -3.39 3.79
C TRP A 287 -9.71 -3.79 3.12
N ILE A 288 -8.58 -3.88 3.84
CA ILE A 288 -7.28 -4.16 3.24
C ILE A 288 -7.22 -5.60 2.69
N ASP A 289 -7.83 -6.56 3.37
CA ASP A 289 -7.91 -7.94 2.90
C ASP A 289 -8.79 -8.06 1.66
N GLU A 290 -9.95 -7.40 1.63
CA GLU A 290 -10.81 -7.33 0.44
C GLU A 290 -10.13 -6.61 -0.72
N TYR A 291 -9.45 -5.50 -0.43
CA TYR A 291 -8.73 -4.70 -1.41
C TYR A 291 -7.62 -5.51 -2.08
N LEU A 292 -6.73 -6.15 -1.31
CA LEU A 292 -5.66 -7.00 -1.85
C LEU A 292 -6.22 -8.21 -2.60
N SER A 293 -7.26 -8.86 -2.05
CA SER A 293 -7.94 -9.97 -2.72
C SER A 293 -8.55 -9.55 -4.06
N SER A 294 -9.09 -8.33 -4.15
CA SER A 294 -9.64 -7.79 -5.41
C SER A 294 -8.57 -7.54 -6.47
N ILE A 295 -7.36 -7.13 -6.05
CA ILE A 295 -6.21 -6.96 -6.95
C ILE A 295 -5.80 -8.32 -7.53
N GLU A 296 -5.72 -9.36 -6.69
CA GLU A 296 -5.40 -10.72 -7.14
C GLU A 296 -6.45 -11.30 -8.09
N LYS A 297 -7.74 -11.05 -7.84
CA LYS A 297 -8.84 -11.42 -8.77
C LYS A 297 -8.70 -10.68 -10.11
N THR A 298 -8.36 -9.39 -10.07
CA THR A 298 -8.13 -8.58 -11.28
C THR A 298 -6.95 -9.09 -12.08
N ALA A 299 -5.84 -9.44 -11.41
CA ALA A 299 -4.65 -9.99 -12.04
C ALA A 299 -4.88 -11.39 -12.62
N GLU A 300 -5.64 -12.23 -11.94
CA GLU A 300 -6.09 -13.54 -12.45
C GLU A 300 -6.90 -13.38 -13.74
N LYS A 301 -7.91 -12.51 -13.74
CA LYS A 301 -8.70 -12.24 -14.95
C LYS A 301 -7.83 -11.67 -16.08
N TRP A 302 -6.91 -10.77 -15.74
CA TRP A 302 -5.98 -10.19 -16.70
C TRP A 302 -5.07 -11.25 -17.34
N ALA A 303 -4.57 -12.23 -16.59
CA ALA A 303 -3.74 -13.30 -17.14
C ALA A 303 -4.47 -14.12 -18.21
N GLU A 304 -5.74 -14.47 -17.95
CA GLU A 304 -6.59 -15.15 -18.94
C GLU A 304 -6.79 -14.29 -20.20
N ASP A 305 -7.12 -13.02 -20.00
CA ASP A 305 -7.34 -12.07 -21.09
C ASP A 305 -6.06 -11.84 -21.90
N ALA A 306 -4.90 -11.76 -21.24
CA ALA A 306 -3.59 -11.59 -21.86
C ALA A 306 -3.22 -12.78 -22.74
N LYS A 307 -3.45 -14.01 -22.26
CA LYS A 307 -3.25 -15.23 -23.05
C LYS A 307 -4.13 -15.23 -24.29
N ALA A 308 -5.44 -15.01 -24.11
CA ALA A 308 -6.39 -14.99 -25.22
C ALA A 308 -6.09 -13.87 -26.22
N GLY A 309 -5.75 -12.67 -25.72
CA GLY A 309 -5.38 -11.52 -26.53
C GLY A 309 -4.09 -11.72 -27.33
N PHE A 310 -3.08 -12.34 -26.71
CA PHE A 310 -1.82 -12.67 -27.39
C PHE A 310 -2.03 -13.70 -28.49
N ASP A 311 -2.73 -14.79 -28.20
CA ASP A 311 -3.05 -15.86 -29.17
C ASP A 311 -3.88 -15.32 -30.34
N LYS A 312 -4.86 -14.43 -30.07
CA LYS A 312 -5.69 -13.80 -31.10
C LYS A 312 -4.88 -12.89 -32.03
N LYS A 313 -3.89 -12.16 -31.49
CA LYS A 313 -3.14 -11.14 -32.24
C LYS A 313 -1.95 -11.70 -33.01
N HIS A 314 -1.24 -12.66 -32.43
CA HIS A 314 0.02 -13.20 -32.98
C HIS A 314 -0.11 -14.64 -33.49
N GLY A 315 -1.27 -15.27 -33.30
CA GLY A 315 -1.46 -16.69 -33.59
C GLY A 315 -0.74 -17.59 -32.59
N ARG A 316 -0.75 -18.90 -32.88
CA ARG A 316 -0.03 -19.89 -32.06
C ARG A 316 1.48 -19.81 -32.34
N PRO A 317 2.33 -20.04 -31.32
CA PRO A 317 3.78 -20.07 -31.49
C PRO A 317 4.25 -21.09 -32.55
N THR A 318 5.05 -20.66 -33.52
CA THR A 318 5.47 -21.53 -34.64
C THR A 318 6.94 -21.97 -34.54
N THR A 319 7.79 -21.15 -33.93
CA THR A 319 9.21 -21.48 -33.71
C THR A 319 9.44 -22.04 -32.30
N LYS A 320 10.56 -22.76 -32.11
CA LYS A 320 10.94 -23.33 -30.81
C LYS A 320 11.04 -22.27 -29.71
N ASP A 321 11.64 -21.11 -30.01
CA ASP A 321 11.82 -20.02 -29.06
C ASP A 321 10.49 -19.39 -28.64
N GLU A 322 9.56 -19.24 -29.59
CA GLU A 322 8.23 -18.72 -29.30
C GLU A 322 7.42 -19.68 -28.46
N GLN A 323 7.52 -20.99 -28.75
CA GLN A 323 6.88 -22.03 -27.94
C GLN A 323 7.45 -22.01 -26.53
N LEU A 324 8.78 -21.92 -26.37
CA LEU A 324 9.42 -21.87 -25.05
C LEU A 324 8.97 -20.65 -24.25
N TRP A 325 8.93 -19.47 -24.86
CA TRP A 325 8.45 -18.26 -24.18
C TRP A 325 6.97 -18.39 -23.79
N TRP A 326 6.12 -18.84 -24.72
CA TRP A 326 4.69 -18.96 -24.49
C TRP A 326 4.39 -19.90 -23.33
N LYS A 327 5.10 -21.05 -23.25
CA LYS A 327 5.00 -21.96 -22.11
C LYS A 327 5.44 -21.30 -20.81
N LYS A 328 6.60 -20.62 -20.80
CA LYS A 328 7.07 -19.87 -19.61
C LYS A 328 6.08 -18.80 -19.15
N ALA A 329 5.32 -18.19 -20.05
CA ALA A 329 4.33 -17.18 -19.73
C ALA A 329 3.00 -17.78 -19.26
N PHE A 330 2.45 -18.74 -20.00
CA PHE A 330 1.02 -19.09 -19.95
C PHE A 330 0.71 -20.57 -19.68
N ASP A 331 1.71 -21.46 -19.66
CA ASP A 331 1.49 -22.85 -19.21
C ASP A 331 1.37 -22.90 -17.68
N LYS A 332 0.99 -24.07 -17.16
CA LYS A 332 0.89 -24.32 -15.72
C LYS A 332 2.18 -23.90 -15.00
N GLY A 333 2.06 -22.95 -14.07
CA GLY A 333 3.18 -22.41 -13.31
C GLY A 333 4.00 -21.33 -14.05
N GLY A 334 3.57 -20.93 -15.24
CA GLY A 334 4.11 -19.80 -15.97
C GLY A 334 3.88 -18.47 -15.24
N PHE A 335 4.67 -17.46 -15.56
CA PHE A 335 4.68 -16.23 -14.77
C PHE A 335 3.43 -15.36 -14.90
N ALA A 336 2.66 -15.51 -15.98
CA ALA A 336 1.40 -14.82 -16.21
C ALA A 336 0.22 -15.79 -15.99
N THR A 337 0.18 -16.44 -14.83
CA THR A 337 -0.93 -17.32 -14.41
C THR A 337 -1.47 -16.95 -13.03
N LYS A 338 -2.68 -17.42 -12.73
CA LYS A 338 -3.33 -17.27 -11.43
C LYS A 338 -2.42 -17.62 -10.25
N GLU A 339 -1.64 -18.68 -10.37
CA GLU A 339 -0.79 -19.18 -9.28
C GLU A 339 0.41 -18.26 -9.02
N LYS A 340 0.89 -17.54 -10.03
CA LYS A 340 2.04 -16.64 -9.93
C LYS A 340 1.65 -15.19 -9.64
N LEU A 341 0.44 -14.78 -10.02
CA LEU A 341 -0.09 -13.44 -9.74
C LEU A 341 -0.81 -13.40 -8.38
N ARG A 342 -0.03 -13.68 -7.32
CA ARG A 342 -0.47 -13.68 -5.93
C ARG A 342 0.54 -12.94 -5.06
N PHE A 343 0.03 -12.23 -4.07
CA PHE A 343 0.84 -11.65 -3.02
C PHE A 343 1.35 -12.73 -2.07
N PRO A 344 2.51 -12.50 -1.41
CA PRO A 344 2.98 -13.38 -0.36
C PRO A 344 1.92 -13.63 0.71
N ARG A 345 1.80 -14.89 1.13
CA ARG A 345 0.99 -15.29 2.28
C ARG A 345 1.86 -15.37 3.52
N VAL A 346 1.34 -14.87 4.64
CA VAL A 346 2.06 -14.72 5.91
C VAL A 346 1.30 -15.45 7.01
N SER A 347 1.98 -16.33 7.72
CA SER A 347 1.43 -17.05 8.87
C SER A 347 1.64 -16.25 10.16
N GLY A 348 0.71 -16.39 11.12
CA GLY A 348 0.87 -15.79 12.45
C GLY A 348 0.55 -14.30 12.53
N ALA A 349 -0.09 -13.75 11.50
CA ALA A 349 -0.67 -12.41 11.48
C ALA A 349 -2.21 -12.49 11.42
N GLY A 350 -2.89 -11.37 11.67
CA GLY A 350 -4.35 -11.29 11.57
C GLY A 350 -4.86 -11.37 10.14
N SER A 351 -4.09 -10.84 9.21
CA SER A 351 -4.34 -10.91 7.76
C SER A 351 -3.56 -12.07 7.14
N PRO A 352 -4.13 -12.81 6.16
CA PRO A 352 -3.37 -13.78 5.36
C PRO A 352 -2.25 -13.13 4.54
N PHE A 353 -2.32 -11.81 4.31
CA PHE A 353 -1.30 -11.01 3.65
C PHE A 353 -0.30 -10.39 4.64
N GLY A 354 -0.53 -10.53 5.95
CA GLY A 354 0.23 -9.87 7.00
C GLY A 354 -0.02 -8.35 7.11
N ALA A 355 -1.11 -7.85 6.53
CA ALA A 355 -1.47 -6.44 6.48
C ALA A 355 -1.81 -5.80 7.84
N TYR A 356 -2.33 -6.60 8.78
CA TYR A 356 -2.66 -6.16 10.13
C TYR A 356 -2.38 -7.29 11.14
N GLY A 357 -2.26 -6.93 12.41
CA GLY A 357 -1.97 -7.85 13.50
C GLY A 357 -0.64 -8.60 13.35
N ASN A 358 0.32 -8.06 12.60
CA ASN A 358 1.65 -8.66 12.46
C ASN A 358 2.66 -7.99 13.39
N LYS A 359 2.86 -8.60 14.56
CA LYS A 359 3.74 -8.11 15.64
C LYS A 359 5.19 -7.86 15.20
N THR A 360 5.66 -8.54 14.16
CA THR A 360 7.05 -8.39 13.65
C THR A 360 7.23 -7.18 12.72
N MET A 361 6.11 -6.59 12.29
CA MET A 361 6.08 -5.49 11.32
C MET A 361 5.60 -4.18 11.95
N THR A 362 5.39 -4.15 13.26
CA THR A 362 5.02 -2.95 14.01
C THR A 362 6.16 -2.54 14.94
N PHE A 363 6.57 -1.28 14.85
CA PHE A 363 7.66 -0.72 15.64
C PHE A 363 7.22 0.58 16.33
N ASP A 364 7.65 0.78 17.57
CA ASP A 364 7.43 2.02 18.30
C ASP A 364 8.41 3.11 17.87
N ALA A 365 8.33 4.28 18.52
CA ALA A 365 9.22 5.41 18.26
C ALA A 365 10.71 5.13 18.55
N ALA A 366 11.03 4.13 19.38
CA ALA A 366 12.39 3.68 19.66
C ALA A 366 12.87 2.56 18.71
N GLY A 367 11.99 2.08 17.83
CA GLY A 367 12.27 0.93 16.96
C GLY A 367 12.13 -0.41 17.68
N GLU A 368 11.39 -0.46 18.79
CA GLU A 368 11.06 -1.69 19.52
C GLU A 368 9.77 -2.32 18.94
N LEU A 369 9.70 -3.66 18.89
CA LEU A 369 8.54 -4.35 18.35
C LEU A 369 7.29 -4.12 19.20
N VAL A 370 6.15 -4.00 18.54
CA VAL A 370 4.86 -3.71 19.19
C VAL A 370 3.85 -4.83 18.96
N ASP A 371 3.26 -5.31 20.06
CA ASP A 371 2.12 -6.22 19.99
C ASP A 371 0.80 -5.44 20.08
N ILE A 372 0.17 -5.22 18.93
CA ILE A 372 -1.14 -4.59 18.82
C ILE A 372 -2.30 -5.61 18.89
N GLY A 373 -2.03 -6.91 19.06
CA GLY A 373 -3.06 -7.95 19.04
C GLY A 373 -3.85 -8.03 17.73
N TYR A 374 -5.07 -8.58 17.79
CA TYR A 374 -5.96 -8.71 16.63
C TYR A 374 -7.11 -7.68 16.69
N PRO A 375 -7.55 -7.16 15.53
CA PRO A 375 -8.76 -6.33 15.45
C PRO A 375 -10.00 -7.08 15.96
N SER A 376 -10.99 -6.33 16.44
CA SER A 376 -12.29 -6.89 16.84
C SER A 376 -13.09 -7.33 15.61
N SER A 377 -14.10 -8.19 15.80
CA SER A 377 -15.00 -8.56 14.70
C SER A 377 -15.93 -7.40 14.34
N LEU A 378 -16.10 -7.15 13.04
CA LEU A 378 -17.04 -6.14 12.51
C LEU A 378 -18.51 -6.54 12.66
#